data_AF-A0A3R6ZTX9-F1
#
_entry.id   AF-A0A3R6ZTX9-F1
#
_cell.length_a   1.000
_cell.length_b   1.000
_cell.length_c   1.000
_cell.angle_alpha   90.00
_cell.angle_beta   90.00
_cell.angle_gamma   90.00
#
_symmetry.space_group_name_H-M   'P 1'
#
loop_
_entity.id
_entity.type
_entity.pdbx_description
1 polymer ?
#
loop_
_entity_poly.entity_id
_entity_poly.type
_entity_poly.pdbx_seq_one_letter_code
_entity_poly.pdbx_strand_id
1 'polypeptide(L)'
;MTATGLKPLSFRWILMGCIGALVLFQSVDVFLTYRATSLLSRSKLRHAIRPLVAPQEDDLLHMNELMTECLTRGDAIVSSRYMQPPLWRESDAKDILAEVMRCPEAEVFLPIGIRSYGYCEDAMAYVKFLE
;
A
#
# COMPACT_ATOMS: atom_id res chain seq x y z
N MET A 1 -5.55 -53.47 46.18
CA MET A 1 -6.76 -52.92 45.52
C MET A 1 -7.20 -51.70 46.34
N THR A 2 -6.98 -50.48 45.85
CA THR A 2 -7.72 -49.29 46.31
C THR A 2 -7.56 -48.19 45.25
N ALA A 3 -8.46 -48.20 44.28
CA ALA A 3 -8.66 -47.09 43.35
C ALA A 3 -9.38 -45.97 44.12
N THR A 4 -8.72 -44.83 44.32
CA THR A 4 -9.32 -43.65 44.92
C THR A 4 -10.11 -42.89 43.85
N GLY A 5 -11.43 -42.91 44.01
CA GLY A 5 -12.36 -42.21 43.13
C GLY A 5 -12.17 -40.70 43.15
N LEU A 6 -11.58 -40.15 42.10
CA LEU A 6 -11.63 -38.72 41.81
C LEU A 6 -13.05 -38.36 41.36
N LYS A 7 -13.73 -37.48 42.10
CA LYS A 7 -15.07 -36.99 41.77
C LYS A 7 -15.05 -36.34 40.38
N PRO A 8 -15.97 -36.67 39.45
CA PRO A 8 -15.96 -36.19 38.07
C PRO A 8 -16.05 -34.66 37.94
N LEU A 9 -16.59 -33.97 38.95
CA LEU A 9 -16.56 -32.51 39.03
C LEU A 9 -15.13 -31.97 39.18
N SER A 10 -14.29 -32.58 40.02
CA SER A 10 -12.93 -32.11 40.32
C SER A 10 -12.03 -32.17 39.09
N PHE A 11 -12.13 -33.23 38.29
CA PHE A 11 -11.37 -33.36 37.04
C PHE A 11 -11.74 -32.29 36.01
N ARG A 12 -13.03 -31.92 35.91
CA ARG A 12 -13.49 -30.87 34.99
C ARG A 12 -12.95 -29.48 35.36
N TRP A 13 -12.87 -29.16 36.65
CA TRP A 13 -12.28 -27.91 37.13
C TRP A 13 -10.77 -27.84 36.89
N ILE A 14 -10.06 -28.96 37.08
CA ILE A 14 -8.63 -29.06 36.78
C ILE A 14 -8.40 -28.86 35.28
N LEU A 15 -9.17 -29.54 34.42
CA LEU A 15 -9.07 -29.41 32.96
C LEU A 15 -9.32 -27.97 32.49
N MET A 16 -10.35 -27.30 33.01
CA MET A 16 -10.64 -25.91 32.67
C MET A 16 -9.52 -24.96 33.14
N GLY A 17 -8.91 -25.22 34.29
CA GLY A 17 -7.72 -24.49 34.76
C GLY A 17 -6.53 -24.65 33.82
N CYS A 18 -6.26 -25.88 33.35
CA CYS A 18 -5.19 -26.15 32.39
C CYS A 18 -5.43 -25.47 31.04
N ILE A 19 -6.66 -25.53 30.51
CA ILE A 19 -7.01 -24.86 29.24
C ILE A 19 -6.85 -23.35 29.37
N GLY A 20 -7.34 -22.76 30.47
CA GLY A 20 -7.17 -21.32 30.74
C GLY A 20 -5.70 -20.89 30.80
N ALA A 21 -4.86 -21.68 31.48
CA ALA A 21 -3.43 -21.41 31.56
C ALA A 21 -2.74 -21.48 30.17
N LEU A 22 -3.07 -22.47 29.36
CA LEU A 22 -2.52 -22.60 28.00
C LEU A 22 -2.92 -21.43 27.09
N VAL A 23 -4.17 -20.98 27.16
CA VAL A 23 -4.65 -19.83 26.38
C VAL A 23 -3.96 -18.54 26.80
N LEU A 24 -3.76 -18.33 28.11
CA LEU A 24 -3.03 -17.18 28.61
C LEU A 24 -1.57 -17.18 28.13
N PHE A 25 -0.89 -18.33 28.21
CA PHE A 25 0.47 -18.46 27.67
C PHE A 25 0.55 -18.16 26.17
N GLN A 26 -0.34 -18.74 25.37
CA GLN A 26 -0.38 -18.50 23.92
C GLN A 26 -0.64 -17.02 23.59
N SER A 27 -1.54 -16.35 24.34
CA SER A 27 -1.81 -14.92 24.12
C SER A 27 -0.61 -14.02 24.45
N VAL A 28 0.16 -14.36 25.50
CA VAL A 28 1.37 -13.61 25.88
C VAL A 28 2.47 -13.79 24.85
N ASP A 29 2.70 -15.02 24.36
CA ASP A 29 3.70 -15.30 23.33
C ASP A 29 3.37 -14.58 22.03
N VAL A 30 2.11 -14.61 21.59
CA VAL A 30 1.64 -13.88 20.40
C VAL A 30 1.80 -12.37 20.57
N PHE A 31 1.44 -11.83 21.73
CA PHE A 31 1.58 -10.40 22.02
C PHE A 31 3.05 -9.95 22.07
N LEU A 32 3.92 -10.76 22.68
CA LEU A 32 5.36 -10.48 22.76
C LEU A 32 6.02 -10.56 21.37
N THR A 33 5.63 -11.55 20.57
CA THR A 33 6.09 -11.71 19.18
C THR A 33 5.61 -10.57 18.29
N TYR A 34 4.36 -10.12 18.46
CA TYR A 34 3.81 -8.95 17.77
C TYR A 34 4.57 -7.66 18.15
N ARG A 35 4.89 -7.48 19.44
CA ARG A 35 5.70 -6.34 19.89
C ARG A 35 7.13 -6.39 19.35
N ALA A 36 7.78 -7.55 19.37
CA ALA A 36 9.14 -7.72 18.85
C ALA A 36 9.21 -7.47 17.33
N THR A 37 8.26 -8.00 16.56
CA THR A 37 8.17 -7.76 15.11
C THR A 37 7.85 -6.30 14.79
N SER A 38 7.00 -5.61 15.58
CA SER A 38 6.74 -4.18 15.40
C SER A 38 8.00 -3.31 15.58
N LEU A 39 8.91 -3.69 16.49
CA LEU A 39 10.15 -2.95 16.76
C LEU A 39 11.23 -3.23 15.70
N LEU A 40 11.42 -4.48 15.28
CA LEU A 40 12.35 -4.83 14.19
C LEU A 40 11.85 -4.35 12.82
N SER A 41 10.54 -4.37 12.56
CA SER A 41 9.97 -3.82 11.33
C SER A 41 10.25 -2.31 11.22
N ARG A 42 10.28 -1.59 12.35
CA ARG A 42 10.55 -0.15 12.37
C ARG A 42 12.02 0.23 12.14
N SER A 43 12.97 -0.69 12.34
CA SER A 43 14.40 -0.42 12.09
C SER A 43 14.79 -0.73 10.64
N LYS A 44 14.32 -1.85 10.08
CA LYS A 44 14.55 -2.18 8.66
C LYS A 44 13.82 -1.24 7.70
N LEU A 45 12.62 -0.78 8.05
CA LEU A 45 11.87 0.19 7.24
C LEU A 45 12.55 1.58 7.20
N ARG A 46 13.26 1.97 8.28
CA ARG A 46 13.90 3.29 8.39
C ARG A 46 15.15 3.47 7.51
N HIS A 47 15.73 2.40 6.98
CA HIS A 47 16.88 2.50 6.06
C HIS A 47 16.48 2.33 4.59
N ALA A 48 15.28 1.83 4.30
CA ALA A 48 14.74 1.76 2.94
C ALA A 48 13.97 3.03 2.54
N ILE A 49 13.47 3.79 3.52
CA ILE A 49 12.78 5.06 3.29
C ILE A 49 13.82 6.19 3.37
N ARG A 50 14.29 6.68 2.21
CA ARG A 50 14.75 8.09 2.11
C ARG A 50 13.64 8.92 2.78
N PRO A 51 13.96 9.88 3.68
CA PRO A 51 12.90 10.69 4.29
C PRO A 51 12.06 11.25 3.15
N LEU A 52 10.78 10.86 3.09
CA LEU A 52 9.86 11.48 2.15
C LEU A 52 9.91 12.96 2.50
N VAL A 53 10.55 13.74 1.63
CA VAL A 53 10.44 15.19 1.68
C VAL A 53 8.94 15.44 1.72
N ALA A 54 8.48 16.17 2.74
CA ALA A 54 7.07 16.48 2.85
C ALA A 54 6.65 17.10 1.51
N PRO A 55 5.59 16.59 0.86
CA PRO A 55 5.19 17.08 -0.45
C PRO A 55 5.05 18.60 -0.38
N GLN A 56 5.70 19.31 -1.30
CA GLN A 56 5.53 20.75 -1.39
C GLN A 56 4.06 21.04 -1.76
N GLU A 57 3.51 22.19 -1.39
CA GLU A 57 2.10 22.51 -1.71
C GLU A 57 1.82 22.42 -3.22
N ASP A 58 2.81 22.78 -4.04
CA ASP A 58 2.78 22.65 -5.50
C ASP A 58 2.69 21.17 -5.95
N ASP A 59 3.32 20.24 -5.21
CA ASP A 59 3.23 18.80 -5.48
C ASP A 59 1.84 18.26 -5.17
N LEU A 60 1.22 18.71 -4.07
CA LEU A 60 -0.12 18.28 -3.68
C LEU A 60 -1.17 18.76 -4.69
N LEU A 61 -1.05 20.00 -5.14
CA LEU A 61 -1.96 20.55 -6.16
C LEU A 61 -1.81 19.80 -7.48
N HIS A 62 -0.57 19.56 -7.93
CA HIS A 62 -0.31 18.82 -9.16
C HIS A 62 -0.80 17.37 -9.08
N MET A 63 -0.58 16.69 -7.95
CA MET A 63 -1.09 15.33 -7.75
C MET A 63 -2.63 15.28 -7.79
N ASN A 64 -3.31 16.26 -7.19
CA ASN A 64 -4.77 16.32 -7.26
C ASN A 64 -5.29 16.54 -8.70
N GLU A 65 -4.57 17.34 -9.49
CA GLU A 65 -4.87 17.52 -10.92
C GLU A 65 -4.67 16.20 -11.69
N LEU A 66 -3.51 15.55 -11.55
CA LEU A 66 -3.25 14.26 -12.20
C LEU A 66 -4.27 13.18 -11.82
N MET A 67 -4.76 13.19 -10.58
CA MET A 67 -5.82 12.28 -10.14
C MET A 67 -7.12 12.53 -10.86
N THR A 68 -7.51 13.80 -10.91
CA THR A 68 -8.75 14.23 -11.56
C THR A 68 -8.68 13.91 -13.05
N GLU A 69 -7.55 14.19 -13.70
CA GLU A 69 -7.34 13.86 -15.10
C GLU A 69 -7.35 12.35 -15.35
N CYS A 70 -6.67 11.56 -14.50
CA CYS A 70 -6.66 10.12 -14.64
C CYS A 70 -8.07 9.53 -14.54
N LEU A 71 -8.89 9.98 -13.59
CA LEU A 71 -10.25 9.47 -13.42
C LEU A 71 -11.21 9.91 -14.53
N THR A 72 -11.02 11.10 -15.10
CA THR A 72 -11.99 11.72 -16.03
C THR A 72 -11.64 11.56 -17.50
N ARG A 73 -10.35 11.55 -17.86
CA ARG A 73 -9.87 11.61 -19.24
C ARG A 73 -9.61 10.23 -19.88
N GLY A 74 -10.35 9.21 -19.47
CA GLY A 74 -10.50 7.98 -20.26
C GLY A 74 -9.19 7.27 -20.66
N ASP A 75 -8.77 7.38 -21.91
CA ASP A 75 -7.58 6.75 -22.49
C ASP A 75 -6.42 7.74 -22.74
N ALA A 76 -6.46 8.91 -22.11
CA ALA A 76 -5.37 9.88 -22.17
C ALA A 76 -4.10 9.36 -21.46
N ILE A 77 -2.93 9.63 -22.02
CA ILE A 77 -1.65 9.34 -21.38
C ILE A 77 -1.50 10.22 -20.13
N VAL A 78 -1.19 9.61 -18.98
CA VAL A 78 -0.86 10.32 -17.75
C VAL A 78 0.59 10.77 -17.87
N SER A 79 0.80 12.08 -17.97
CA SER A 79 2.12 12.70 -18.13
C SER A 79 2.56 13.39 -16.84
N SER A 80 3.86 13.44 -16.59
CA SER A 80 4.46 14.22 -15.51
C SER A 80 4.36 15.74 -15.74
N ARG A 81 3.91 16.18 -16.92
CA ARG A 81 3.85 17.61 -17.25
C ARG A 81 2.63 18.32 -16.66
N TYR A 82 2.91 19.35 -15.88
CA TYR A 82 1.91 20.28 -15.40
C TYR A 82 1.37 21.18 -16.54
N MET A 83 0.05 21.36 -16.60
CA MET A 83 -0.66 22.26 -17.54
C MET A 83 -0.42 22.01 -19.04
N GLN A 84 -0.33 20.74 -19.48
CA GLN A 84 -0.34 20.42 -20.90
C GLN A 84 -1.65 19.75 -21.35
N PRO A 85 -2.06 19.95 -22.62
CA PRO A 85 -3.20 19.22 -23.16
C PRO A 85 -2.96 17.71 -23.08
N PRO A 86 -4.00 16.91 -22.79
CA PRO A 86 -3.87 15.48 -22.69
C PRO A 86 -3.58 14.89 -24.09
N LEU A 87 -2.59 13.99 -24.16
CA LEU A 87 -2.36 13.17 -25.34
C LEU A 87 -3.24 11.93 -25.28
N TRP A 88 -3.98 11.69 -26.35
CA TRP A 88 -4.86 10.53 -26.49
C TRP A 88 -4.14 9.44 -27.25
N ARG A 89 -4.61 8.20 -27.14
CA ARG A 89 -4.07 7.09 -27.93
C ARG A 89 -4.21 7.34 -29.44
N GLU A 90 -5.27 8.02 -29.84
CA GLU A 90 -5.60 8.36 -31.22
C GLU A 90 -4.99 9.69 -31.68
N SER A 91 -4.19 10.36 -30.84
CA SER A 91 -3.45 11.57 -31.22
C SER A 91 -2.48 11.28 -32.39
N ASP A 92 -2.08 12.33 -33.11
CA ASP A 92 -1.12 12.18 -34.22
C ASP A 92 0.16 11.51 -33.70
N ALA A 93 0.64 10.51 -34.44
CA ALA A 93 1.85 9.78 -34.10
C ALA A 93 3.06 10.71 -33.92
N LYS A 94 3.10 11.86 -34.61
CA LYS A 94 4.15 12.87 -34.46
C LYS A 94 4.08 13.57 -33.11
N ASP A 95 2.89 13.86 -32.60
CA ASP A 95 2.70 14.53 -31.31
C ASP A 95 3.02 13.57 -30.17
N ILE A 96 2.56 12.32 -30.27
CA ILE A 96 2.91 11.25 -29.32
C ILE A 96 4.43 11.02 -29.34
N LEU A 97 5.03 10.90 -30.52
CA LEU A 97 6.48 10.70 -30.63
C LEU A 97 7.25 11.90 -30.09
N ALA A 98 6.79 13.13 -30.33
CA ALA A 98 7.42 14.33 -29.79
C ALA A 98 7.38 14.35 -28.26
N GLU A 99 6.28 13.88 -27.66
CA GLU A 99 6.15 13.73 -26.21
C GLU A 99 7.14 12.68 -25.66
N VAL A 100 7.13 11.48 -26.24
CA VAL A 100 8.01 10.36 -25.84
C VAL A 100 9.49 10.70 -26.02
N MET A 101 9.84 11.37 -27.12
CA MET A 101 11.23 11.77 -27.44
C MET A 101 11.73 12.92 -26.56
N ARG A 102 10.85 13.56 -25.78
CA ARG A 102 11.22 14.65 -24.89
C ARG A 102 11.87 14.18 -23.59
N CYS A 103 12.19 12.89 -23.48
CA CYS A 103 12.83 12.24 -22.33
C CYS A 103 12.17 12.58 -20.98
N PRO A 104 10.85 12.41 -20.82
CA PRO A 104 10.25 12.34 -19.49
C PRO A 104 10.82 11.14 -18.74
N GLU A 105 11.00 11.26 -17.42
CA GLU A 105 11.50 10.16 -16.60
C GLU A 105 10.50 8.99 -16.56
N ALA A 106 9.19 9.30 -16.61
CA ALA A 106 8.12 8.32 -16.74
C ALA A 106 6.84 8.90 -17.38
N GLU A 107 6.16 8.06 -18.16
CA GLU A 107 4.79 8.28 -18.67
C GLU A 107 3.99 7.00 -18.52
N VAL A 108 2.70 7.11 -18.21
CA VAL A 108 1.87 5.94 -17.94
C VAL A 108 0.58 5.99 -18.75
N PHE A 109 0.35 4.95 -19.55
CA PHE A 109 -0.92 4.73 -20.23
C PHE A 109 -1.79 3.75 -19.43
N LEU A 110 -2.95 4.22 -18.95
CA LEU A 110 -3.98 3.38 -18.34
C LEU A 110 -5.20 3.28 -19.28
N PRO A 111 -5.63 2.08 -19.70
CA PRO A 111 -6.88 1.93 -20.44
C PRO A 111 -8.11 2.22 -19.56
N ILE A 112 -9.19 2.70 -20.19
CA ILE A 112 -10.45 3.14 -19.54
C ILE A 112 -10.99 2.11 -18.53
N GLY A 113 -10.85 0.80 -18.82
CA GLY A 113 -11.41 -0.27 -18.00
C GLY A 113 -10.70 -0.55 -16.68
N ILE A 114 -9.50 0.01 -16.45
CA ILE A 114 -8.74 -0.22 -15.20
C ILE A 114 -8.54 1.07 -14.39
N ARG A 115 -9.08 2.19 -14.86
CA ARG A 115 -8.95 3.46 -14.13
C ARG A 115 -9.83 3.44 -12.90
N SER A 116 -9.17 3.44 -11.75
CA SER A 116 -9.78 3.48 -10.44
C SER A 116 -8.87 4.31 -9.54
N TYR A 117 -9.37 4.66 -8.35
CA TYR A 117 -8.59 5.44 -7.40
C TYR A 117 -7.21 4.83 -7.13
N GLY A 118 -7.11 3.50 -6.97
CA GLY A 118 -5.82 2.85 -6.72
C GLY A 118 -4.86 2.88 -7.92
N TYR A 119 -5.34 2.50 -9.11
CA TYR A 119 -4.48 2.49 -10.30
C TYR A 119 -4.07 3.91 -10.73
N CYS A 120 -4.96 4.89 -10.56
CA CYS A 120 -4.63 6.29 -10.84
C CYS A 120 -3.64 6.85 -9.81
N GLU A 121 -3.82 6.56 -8.52
CA GLU A 121 -2.87 6.94 -7.47
C GLU A 121 -1.46 6.38 -7.76
N ASP A 122 -1.37 5.10 -8.10
CA ASP A 122 -0.11 4.45 -8.46
C ASP A 122 0.53 5.10 -9.69
N ALA A 123 -0.26 5.34 -10.74
CA ALA A 123 0.20 5.98 -11.97
C ALA A 123 0.73 7.40 -11.72
N MET A 124 0.03 8.18 -10.91
CA MET A 124 0.45 9.52 -10.51
C MET A 124 1.74 9.51 -9.71
N ALA A 125 1.85 8.62 -8.73
CA ALA A 125 3.06 8.48 -7.94
C ALA A 125 4.25 8.10 -8.82
N TYR A 126 4.02 7.23 -9.81
CA TYR A 126 5.01 6.84 -10.81
C TYR A 126 5.48 8.05 -11.64
N VAL A 127 4.56 8.80 -12.26
CA VAL A 127 4.98 9.96 -13.07
C VAL A 127 5.55 11.14 -12.27
N LYS A 128 5.18 11.28 -10.99
CA LYS A 128 5.62 12.41 -10.16
C LYS A 128 6.98 12.18 -9.47
N PHE A 129 7.30 10.94 -9.10
CA PHE A 129 8.43 10.65 -8.21
C PHE A 129 9.49 9.69 -8.81
N LEU A 130 9.33 9.25 -10.05
CA LEU A 130 10.44 8.62 -10.76
C LEU A 130 11.45 9.68 -11.20
N GLU A 131 12.43 9.90 -10.34
CA GLU A 131 13.72 10.53 -10.65
C GLU A 131 14.83 9.46 -10.65
#